data_AF-A0A6M5YCC2-F1
#
_entry.id   AF-A0A6M5YCC2-F1
#
_cell.length_a   1.000
_cell.length_b   1.000
_cell.length_c   1.000
_cell.angle_alpha   90.00
_cell.angle_beta   90.00
_cell.angle_gamma   90.00
#
_symmetry.space_group_name_H-M   'P 1'
#
loop_
_entity.id
_entity.type
_entity.pdbx_description
1 polymer ?
#
loop_
_entity_poly.entity_id
_entity_poly.type
_entity_poly.pdbx_seq_one_letter_code
_entity_poly.pdbx_strand_id
1 'polypeptide(L)'
;MKRLLPIVLALCTILLQANGQTVAVGPYKIYKDGNGQILTTFDVYSYGTSSIISAAHNEVTYLGSPFLTFPIWQKGAIRLDKGSEELACELAYNLVTTEVFCRFASGQKEQVIAPEFFTIHGVTYARQLNKLAGVDYKLYTSIKHDGPTKLLESPGSKLKSIRYINTGYGRDPSIKGVYEPLTNYYIQKGYAQPEIINLRKTSILSVLYDKAEQLRNRISKEKLSVDEVIGLLTYYDSLVTADFTDKSALMLDPVFTKALHHNLTYPASAQNQAIYGRVYAAFDINEQGLIRNVTILSPENAGYRFDLIVKKALQKISPVDPALNGKYILPVAFTYTNTNEDGESYIPVNRLSGDRLSGRQVLEEYIVPAVVARPSVTAREVWGYYK
;
A
#
# COMPACT_ATOMS: atom_id res chain seq x y z
N MET A 1 26.29 39.51 -20.68
CA MET A 1 25.17 38.84 -21.36
C MET A 1 24.86 37.52 -20.64
N LYS A 2 23.84 37.47 -19.78
CA LYS A 2 23.38 36.22 -19.16
C LYS A 2 22.49 35.50 -20.18
N ARG A 3 22.89 34.31 -20.64
CA ARG A 3 22.06 33.47 -21.52
C ARG A 3 20.82 33.03 -20.73
N LEU A 4 19.64 33.44 -21.21
CA LEU A 4 18.35 32.93 -20.70
C LEU A 4 18.30 31.42 -20.97
N LEU A 5 18.08 30.62 -19.92
CA LEU A 5 17.84 29.18 -20.03
C LEU A 5 16.46 28.90 -20.67
N PRO A 6 16.28 27.72 -21.30
CA PRO A 6 15.03 27.37 -21.99
C PRO A 6 13.83 27.37 -21.05
N ILE A 7 12.80 28.15 -21.41
CA ILE A 7 11.48 28.13 -20.79
C ILE A 7 10.68 26.98 -21.42
N VAL A 8 10.20 26.06 -20.61
CA VAL A 8 9.32 24.96 -21.07
C VAL A 8 7.89 25.30 -20.66
N LEU A 9 7.01 25.44 -21.65
CA LEU A 9 5.57 25.60 -21.46
C LEU A 9 4.91 24.22 -21.58
N ALA A 10 4.09 23.84 -20.60
CA ALA A 10 3.28 22.63 -20.67
C ALA A 10 1.83 22.93 -20.24
N LEU A 11 0.89 22.35 -20.96
CA LEU A 11 -0.55 22.50 -20.74
C LEU A 11 -1.05 21.27 -19.97
N CYS A 12 -1.18 21.40 -18.65
CA CYS A 12 -1.87 20.41 -17.83
C CYS A 12 -2.76 21.14 -16.83
N THR A 13 -4.07 20.89 -16.88
CA THR A 13 -5.02 21.46 -15.92
C THR A 13 -4.93 20.67 -14.61
N ILE A 14 -4.27 21.24 -13.59
CA ILE A 14 -4.23 20.65 -12.25
C ILE A 14 -5.36 21.25 -11.43
N LEU A 15 -6.29 20.43 -10.94
CA LEU A 15 -7.27 20.90 -9.95
C LEU A 15 -6.59 21.03 -8.59
N LEU A 16 -6.16 22.24 -8.25
CA LEU A 16 -5.64 22.56 -6.93
C LEU A 16 -6.80 23.00 -6.01
N GLN A 17 -7.06 22.22 -4.98
CA GLN A 17 -7.93 22.64 -3.88
C GLN A 17 -7.07 23.31 -2.80
N ALA A 18 -7.16 24.64 -2.71
CA ALA A 18 -6.62 25.40 -1.58
C ALA A 18 -7.79 26.08 -0.86
N ASN A 19 -7.95 25.82 0.44
CA ASN A 19 -9.00 26.43 1.28
C ASN A 19 -10.44 26.23 0.78
N GLY A 20 -10.73 25.11 0.13
CA GLY A 20 -12.09 24.78 -0.35
C GLY A 20 -12.54 25.52 -1.62
N GLN A 21 -11.68 26.33 -2.24
CA GLN A 21 -11.95 26.91 -3.56
C GLN A 21 -11.26 26.12 -4.66
N THR A 22 -12.03 25.77 -5.69
CA THR A 22 -11.54 25.14 -6.91
C THR A 22 -10.91 26.22 -7.79
N VAL A 23 -9.58 26.27 -7.85
CA VAL A 23 -8.88 27.17 -8.75
C VAL A 23 -8.66 26.43 -10.07
N ALA A 24 -9.17 26.98 -11.18
CA ALA A 24 -8.78 26.49 -12.49
C ALA A 24 -7.35 26.94 -12.77
N VAL A 25 -6.48 25.97 -12.96
CA VAL A 25 -5.07 26.19 -13.19
C VAL A 25 -4.82 26.13 -14.70
N GLY A 26 -4.35 27.25 -15.25
CA GLY A 26 -3.96 27.41 -16.64
C GLY A 26 -2.60 26.76 -16.95
N PRO A 27 -1.95 27.15 -18.06
CA PRO A 27 -0.61 26.65 -18.37
C PRO A 27 0.39 26.98 -17.26
N TYR A 28 1.46 26.21 -17.20
CA TYR A 28 2.54 26.43 -16.24
C TYR A 28 3.90 26.48 -16.92
N LYS A 29 4.82 27.16 -16.24
CA LYS A 29 6.23 27.25 -16.60
C LYS A 29 7.08 26.76 -15.44
N ILE A 30 8.03 25.87 -15.74
CA ILE A 30 9.05 25.44 -14.77
C ILE A 30 10.40 25.96 -15.23
N TYR A 31 11.09 26.66 -14.35
CA TYR A 31 12.36 27.31 -14.67
C TYR A 31 13.29 27.30 -13.48
N LYS A 32 14.57 27.56 -13.77
CA LYS A 32 15.61 27.76 -12.76
C LYS A 32 15.84 29.25 -12.61
N ASP A 33 15.68 29.79 -11.40
CA ASP A 33 15.87 31.21 -11.12
C ASP A 33 17.37 31.61 -11.13
N GLY A 34 17.66 32.88 -10.86
CA GLY A 34 19.05 33.38 -10.81
C GLY A 34 19.91 32.77 -9.71
N ASN A 35 19.31 32.18 -8.67
CA ASN A 35 19.96 31.52 -7.55
C ASN A 35 20.08 30.00 -7.74
N GLY A 36 19.55 29.49 -8.85
CA GLY A 36 19.55 28.07 -9.15
C GLY A 36 18.40 27.28 -8.54
N GLN A 37 17.41 27.94 -7.94
CA GLN A 37 16.19 27.32 -7.42
C GLN A 37 15.26 26.95 -8.57
N ILE A 38 14.61 25.79 -8.47
CA ILE A 38 13.58 25.38 -9.42
C ILE A 38 12.26 25.99 -8.95
N LEU A 39 11.58 26.72 -9.82
CA LEU A 39 10.29 27.34 -9.55
C LEU A 39 9.27 26.84 -10.56
N THR A 40 8.05 26.61 -10.10
CA THR A 40 6.89 26.31 -10.93
C THR A 40 5.88 27.44 -10.79
N THR A 41 5.61 28.15 -11.88
CA THR A 41 4.62 29.22 -11.92
C THR A 41 3.43 28.79 -12.75
N PHE A 42 2.23 28.97 -12.20
CA PHE A 42 0.96 28.69 -12.86
C PHE A 42 0.24 29.97 -13.19
N ASP A 43 -0.38 30.01 -14.37
CA ASP A 43 -1.42 30.99 -14.67
C ASP A 43 -2.70 30.59 -13.92
N VAL A 44 -3.23 31.52 -13.14
CA VAL A 44 -4.44 31.35 -12.35
C VAL A 44 -5.49 32.34 -12.82
N TYR A 45 -6.64 31.81 -13.22
CA TYR A 45 -7.81 32.60 -13.60
C TYR A 45 -8.84 32.49 -12.48
N SER A 46 -9.05 33.59 -11.75
CA SER A 46 -10.09 33.63 -10.72
C SER A 46 -11.47 33.72 -11.36
N TYR A 47 -12.33 32.74 -11.11
CA TYR A 47 -13.75 32.87 -11.41
C TYR A 47 -14.40 33.67 -10.27
N GLY A 48 -14.78 34.92 -10.55
CA GLY A 48 -15.66 35.66 -9.66
C GLY A 48 -16.99 34.93 -9.51
N THR A 49 -17.58 34.98 -8.31
CA THR A 49 -18.94 34.46 -8.06
C THR A 49 -20.03 35.29 -8.76
N SER A 50 -19.68 36.44 -9.33
CA SER A 50 -20.55 37.28 -10.15
C SER A 50 -20.38 36.96 -11.64
N SER A 51 -21.50 36.92 -12.37
CA SER A 51 -21.66 36.60 -13.79
C SER A 51 -20.95 37.53 -14.79
N ILE A 52 -19.97 38.32 -14.34
CA ILE A 52 -19.16 39.21 -15.17
C ILE A 52 -17.73 38.68 -15.10
N ILE A 53 -17.35 37.93 -16.14
CA ILE A 53 -16.04 37.29 -16.28
C ILE A 53 -15.01 38.36 -16.65
N SER A 54 -14.55 39.15 -15.67
CA SER A 54 -13.23 39.77 -15.78
C SER A 54 -12.21 38.74 -15.30
N ALA A 55 -11.65 37.98 -16.25
CA ALA A 55 -10.58 37.03 -15.97
C ALA A 55 -9.34 37.81 -15.52
N ALA A 56 -9.25 38.14 -14.23
CA ALA A 56 -8.03 38.66 -13.64
C ALA A 56 -6.97 37.54 -13.75
N HIS A 57 -6.06 37.70 -14.70
CA HIS A 57 -4.90 36.85 -14.86
C HIS A 57 -3.96 37.11 -13.67
N ASN A 58 -3.73 36.08 -12.88
CA ASN A 58 -2.77 36.11 -11.78
C ASN A 58 -1.74 35.00 -12.00
N GLU A 59 -0.48 35.24 -11.67
CA GLU A 59 0.53 34.19 -11.62
C GLU A 59 0.73 33.73 -10.18
N VAL A 60 0.79 32.41 -9.96
CA VAL A 60 1.11 31.83 -8.66
C VAL A 60 2.36 30.98 -8.77
N THR A 61 3.37 31.31 -7.99
CA THR A 61 4.67 30.63 -8.00
C THR A 61 4.84 29.71 -6.79
N TYR A 62 5.39 28.53 -7.03
CA TYR A 62 5.73 27.52 -6.05
C TYR A 62 7.21 27.15 -6.15
N LEU A 63 7.85 26.89 -5.02
CA LEU A 63 9.20 26.36 -4.96
C LEU A 63 9.21 24.87 -5.28
N GLY A 64 10.09 24.44 -6.17
CA GLY A 64 10.21 23.06 -6.63
C GLY A 64 9.44 22.77 -7.93
N SER A 65 9.31 21.50 -8.25
CA SER A 65 8.66 20.98 -9.45
C SER A 65 7.73 19.82 -9.10
N PRO A 66 6.56 19.67 -9.76
CA PRO A 66 5.76 18.47 -9.66
C PRO A 66 6.38 17.27 -10.41
N PHE A 67 7.46 17.46 -11.18
CA PHE A 67 8.09 16.39 -11.97
C PHE A 67 9.30 15.76 -11.28
N LEU A 68 9.57 14.49 -11.62
CA LEU A 68 10.69 13.71 -11.10
C LEU A 68 12.06 14.38 -11.35
N THR A 69 12.23 15.05 -12.48
CA THR A 69 13.51 15.60 -12.92
C THR A 69 13.40 17.06 -13.36
N PHE A 70 14.53 17.78 -13.30
CA PHE A 70 14.72 19.06 -13.97
C PHE A 70 16.06 19.03 -14.74
N PRO A 71 16.10 19.29 -16.06
CA PRO A 71 14.98 19.59 -16.96
C PRO A 71 13.86 18.53 -16.94
N ILE A 72 12.63 18.94 -17.26
CA ILE A 72 11.45 18.07 -17.15
C ILE A 72 11.59 16.84 -18.07
N TRP A 73 11.93 17.09 -19.33
CA TRP A 73 12.02 16.07 -20.37
C TRP A 73 13.39 15.39 -20.32
N GLN A 74 13.37 14.08 -20.11
CA GLN A 74 14.57 13.25 -20.05
C GLN A 74 14.47 12.14 -21.09
N LYS A 75 15.58 11.80 -21.73
CA LYS A 75 15.61 10.60 -22.58
C LYS A 75 15.32 9.37 -21.73
N GLY A 76 14.43 8.54 -22.24
CA GLY A 76 14.04 7.30 -21.57
C GLY A 76 13.38 6.35 -22.54
N ALA A 77 12.78 5.32 -21.97
CA ALA A 77 12.12 4.28 -22.73
C ALA A 77 10.87 3.79 -21.99
N ILE A 78 9.91 3.26 -22.75
CA ILE A 78 8.66 2.74 -22.22
C ILE A 78 8.37 1.35 -22.77
N ARG A 79 7.59 0.57 -22.03
CA ARG A 79 6.93 -0.64 -22.50
C ARG A 79 5.46 -0.56 -22.11
N LEU A 80 4.56 -0.70 -23.07
CA LEU A 80 3.13 -0.52 -22.85
C LEU A 80 2.51 -1.72 -22.12
N ASP A 81 2.96 -2.93 -22.46
CA ASP A 81 2.44 -4.18 -21.94
C ASP A 81 3.57 -5.19 -21.64
N LYS A 82 3.24 -6.23 -20.89
CA LYS A 82 4.16 -7.35 -20.65
C LYS A 82 4.46 -8.05 -21.98
N GLY A 83 5.72 -8.00 -22.40
CA GLY A 83 6.19 -8.58 -23.66
C GLY A 83 6.21 -7.63 -24.85
N SER A 84 5.70 -6.39 -24.71
CA SER A 84 5.86 -5.38 -25.78
C SER A 84 7.33 -4.99 -25.92
N GLU A 85 7.69 -4.57 -27.14
CA GLU A 85 8.97 -3.93 -27.41
C GLU A 85 9.13 -2.62 -26.62
N GLU A 86 10.38 -2.22 -26.42
CA GLU A 86 10.74 -0.99 -25.75
C GLU A 86 10.75 0.17 -26.76
N LEU A 87 10.03 1.24 -26.43
CA LEU A 87 9.91 2.43 -27.28
C LEU A 87 10.69 3.59 -26.65
N ALA A 88 11.66 4.13 -27.37
CA ALA A 88 12.41 5.30 -26.92
C ALA A 88 11.58 6.58 -27.06
N CYS A 89 11.55 7.41 -26.01
CA CYS A 89 10.96 8.74 -26.06
C CYS A 89 11.56 9.68 -25.01
N GLU A 90 11.23 10.97 -25.09
CA GLU A 90 11.49 11.88 -23.97
C GLU A 90 10.34 11.76 -22.96
N LEU A 91 10.68 11.52 -21.71
CA LEU A 91 9.75 11.28 -20.62
C LEU A 91 9.71 12.44 -19.65
N ALA A 92 8.52 12.67 -19.11
CA ALA A 92 8.30 13.48 -17.91
C ALA A 92 7.37 12.71 -16.98
N TYR A 93 7.78 12.49 -15.73
CA TYR A 93 6.96 11.79 -14.74
C TYR A 93 6.45 12.77 -13.68
N ASN A 94 5.15 13.00 -13.64
CA ASN A 94 4.51 13.91 -12.69
C ASN A 94 4.27 13.18 -11.36
N LEU A 95 4.99 13.61 -10.32
CA LEU A 95 4.99 13.05 -8.97
C LEU A 95 3.76 13.41 -8.14
N VAL A 96 2.91 14.33 -8.62
CA VAL A 96 1.66 14.72 -7.97
C VAL A 96 0.49 13.92 -8.53
N THR A 97 0.40 13.81 -9.87
CA THR A 97 -0.69 13.12 -10.56
C THR A 97 -0.38 11.66 -10.88
N THR A 98 0.87 11.21 -10.71
CA THR A 98 1.37 9.89 -11.10
C THR A 98 1.26 9.59 -12.61
N GLU A 99 1.16 10.63 -13.42
CA GLU A 99 1.07 10.53 -14.88
C GLU A 99 2.45 10.52 -15.53
N VAL A 100 2.60 9.68 -16.56
CA VAL A 100 3.79 9.61 -17.40
C VAL A 100 3.47 10.28 -18.72
N PHE A 101 4.23 11.31 -19.07
CA PHE A 101 4.14 11.99 -20.34
C PHE A 101 5.29 11.54 -21.23
N CYS A 102 5.03 11.41 -22.53
CA CYS A 102 6.01 10.94 -23.51
C CYS A 102 5.97 11.81 -24.78
N ARG A 103 7.15 12.12 -25.32
CA ARG A 103 7.35 12.82 -26.61
C ARG A 103 8.20 11.95 -27.53
N PHE A 104 7.59 11.46 -28.60
CA PHE A 104 8.29 10.67 -29.63
C PHE A 104 9.03 11.58 -30.61
N ALA A 105 10.11 11.06 -31.20
CA ALA A 105 11.05 11.82 -32.04
C ALA A 105 10.42 12.50 -33.28
N SER A 106 9.22 12.10 -33.69
CA SER A 106 8.57 12.57 -34.93
C SER A 106 7.86 13.93 -34.80
N GLY A 107 8.25 14.78 -33.86
CA GLY A 107 7.59 16.08 -33.62
C GLY A 107 6.13 15.94 -33.15
N GLN A 108 5.76 14.78 -32.60
CA GLN A 108 4.42 14.55 -32.08
C GLN A 108 4.17 15.40 -30.83
N LYS A 109 2.90 15.81 -30.67
CA LYS A 109 2.43 16.44 -29.44
C LYS A 109 2.67 15.50 -28.25
N GLU A 110 2.94 16.08 -27.11
CA GLU A 110 3.00 15.41 -25.81
C GLU A 110 1.75 14.56 -25.57
N GLN A 111 1.95 13.32 -25.11
CA GLN A 111 0.89 12.37 -24.80
C GLN A 111 1.02 11.87 -23.37
N VAL A 112 -0.11 11.81 -22.66
CA VAL A 112 -0.23 11.08 -21.40
C VAL A 112 -0.36 9.60 -21.72
N ILE A 113 0.55 8.80 -21.18
CA ILE A 113 0.58 7.36 -21.37
C ILE A 113 0.52 6.64 -20.02
N ALA A 114 0.12 5.37 -20.06
CA ALA A 114 0.11 4.51 -18.89
C ALA A 114 0.95 3.26 -19.19
N PRO A 115 2.27 3.36 -19.30
CA PRO A 115 3.10 2.21 -19.61
C PRO A 115 3.05 1.18 -18.49
N GLU A 116 3.34 -0.09 -18.81
CA GLU A 116 3.65 -1.11 -17.81
C GLU A 116 5.01 -0.82 -17.17
N PHE A 117 5.99 -0.38 -17.96
CA PHE A 117 7.32 0.00 -17.49
C PHE A 117 7.81 1.28 -18.15
N PHE A 118 8.55 2.11 -17.43
CA PHE A 118 9.34 3.18 -18.03
C PHE A 118 10.69 3.36 -17.33
N THR A 119 11.68 3.88 -18.04
CA THR A 119 13.03 4.09 -17.50
C THR A 119 13.47 5.54 -17.69
N ILE A 120 13.88 6.18 -16.58
CA ILE A 120 14.50 7.52 -16.57
C ILE A 120 15.80 7.42 -15.78
N HIS A 121 16.91 7.92 -16.34
CA HIS A 121 18.24 7.88 -15.71
C HIS A 121 18.69 6.48 -15.25
N GLY A 122 18.33 5.45 -16.02
CA GLY A 122 18.66 4.05 -15.69
C GLY A 122 17.81 3.44 -14.57
N VAL A 123 16.86 4.18 -13.99
CA VAL A 123 15.91 3.66 -13.01
C VAL A 123 14.64 3.24 -13.73
N THR A 124 14.31 1.95 -13.63
CA THR A 124 13.07 1.39 -14.18
C THR A 124 11.96 1.45 -13.15
N TYR A 125 10.83 2.01 -13.56
CA TYR A 125 9.61 2.08 -12.80
C TYR A 125 8.58 1.14 -13.42
N ALA A 126 7.97 0.29 -12.60
CA ALA A 126 6.93 -0.65 -12.97
C ALA A 126 5.58 -0.19 -12.43
N ARG A 127 4.55 -0.27 -13.26
CA ARG A 127 3.16 0.04 -12.88
C ARG A 127 2.63 -1.04 -11.94
N GLN A 128 2.15 -0.61 -10.79
CA GLN A 128 1.43 -1.42 -9.81
C GLN A 128 -0.06 -1.11 -9.93
N LEU A 129 -0.87 -2.15 -10.14
CA LEU A 129 -2.32 -2.04 -10.11
C LEU A 129 -2.80 -2.12 -8.65
N ASN A 130 -3.32 -1.02 -8.14
CA ASN A 130 -3.79 -0.93 -6.76
C ASN A 130 -5.23 -0.42 -6.69
N LYS A 131 -5.91 -0.80 -5.61
CA LYS A 131 -7.26 -0.34 -5.27
C LYS A 131 -7.23 0.34 -3.92
N LEU A 132 -7.68 1.59 -3.85
CA LEU A 132 -7.90 2.29 -2.58
C LEU A 132 -9.37 2.69 -2.50
N ALA A 133 -10.07 2.21 -1.48
CA ALA A 133 -11.51 2.45 -1.31
C ALA A 133 -12.37 2.10 -2.56
N GLY A 134 -11.95 1.08 -3.32
CA GLY A 134 -12.62 0.65 -4.54
C GLY A 134 -12.28 1.47 -5.79
N VAL A 135 -11.46 2.52 -5.67
CA VAL A 135 -10.95 3.30 -6.80
C VAL A 135 -9.62 2.71 -7.26
N ASP A 136 -9.54 2.37 -8.54
CA ASP A 136 -8.29 1.96 -9.17
C ASP A 136 -7.37 3.18 -9.29
N TYR A 137 -6.13 3.04 -8.81
CA TYR A 137 -5.10 4.05 -9.01
C TYR A 137 -3.81 3.42 -9.51
N LYS A 138 -3.08 4.20 -10.30
CA LYS A 138 -1.79 3.81 -10.86
C LYS A 138 -0.69 4.26 -9.91
N LEU A 139 0.19 3.35 -9.57
CA LEU A 139 1.38 3.63 -8.79
C LEU A 139 2.57 3.12 -9.59
N TYR A 140 3.64 3.90 -9.71
CA TYR A 140 4.87 3.46 -10.36
C TYR A 140 5.97 3.30 -9.33
N THR A 141 6.48 2.08 -9.20
CA THR A 141 7.53 1.74 -8.24
C THR A 141 8.81 1.30 -8.93
N SER A 142 9.94 1.68 -8.35
CA SER A 142 11.25 1.08 -8.64
C SER A 142 11.57 0.03 -7.60
N ILE A 143 12.38 -0.97 -7.96
CA ILE A 143 12.79 -2.04 -7.06
C ILE A 143 14.08 -1.62 -6.34
N LYS A 144 14.08 -1.68 -5.00
CA LYS A 144 15.27 -1.48 -4.15
C LYS A 144 15.88 -2.78 -3.66
N HIS A 145 15.06 -3.81 -3.53
CA HIS A 145 15.49 -5.17 -3.23
C HIS A 145 14.59 -6.15 -3.98
N ASP A 146 15.21 -7.09 -4.69
CA ASP A 146 14.54 -8.04 -5.59
C ASP A 146 14.67 -9.48 -5.08
N GLY A 147 14.25 -9.72 -3.84
CA GLY A 147 14.11 -11.06 -3.27
C GLY A 147 12.70 -11.64 -3.46
N PRO A 148 12.43 -12.84 -2.89
CA PRO A 148 11.06 -13.35 -2.71
C PRO A 148 10.12 -12.33 -2.06
N THR A 149 10.65 -11.55 -1.10
CA THR A 149 9.98 -10.36 -0.58
C THR A 149 10.67 -9.10 -1.09
N LYS A 150 9.99 -8.32 -1.93
CA LYS A 150 10.57 -7.13 -2.56
C LYS A 150 10.40 -5.89 -1.70
N LEU A 151 11.41 -5.02 -1.73
CA LEU A 151 11.29 -3.63 -1.30
C LEU A 151 11.12 -2.75 -2.53
N LEU A 152 10.01 -2.02 -2.58
CA LEU A 152 9.65 -1.12 -3.67
C LEU A 152 9.70 0.33 -3.19
N GLU A 153 10.06 1.24 -4.08
CA GLU A 153 10.08 2.68 -3.84
C GLU A 153 9.24 3.40 -4.90
N SER A 154 8.29 4.24 -4.46
CA SER A 154 7.61 5.20 -5.34
C SER A 154 8.02 6.63 -4.94
N PRO A 155 8.63 7.39 -5.85
CA PRO A 155 8.76 8.83 -5.65
C PRO A 155 7.38 9.49 -5.78
N GLY A 156 7.20 10.58 -5.06
CA GLY A 156 5.98 11.38 -5.06
C GLY A 156 6.29 12.83 -4.69
N SER A 157 5.29 13.69 -4.78
CA SER A 157 5.40 15.08 -4.34
C SER A 157 4.07 15.53 -3.78
N LYS A 158 4.11 16.35 -2.74
CA LYS A 158 2.92 17.06 -2.25
C LYS A 158 3.17 18.55 -2.25
N LEU A 159 2.16 19.30 -2.69
CA LEU A 159 2.18 20.75 -2.57
C LEU A 159 1.80 21.14 -1.14
N LYS A 160 2.75 21.74 -0.42
CA LYS A 160 2.50 22.37 0.88
C LYS A 160 2.30 23.87 0.68
N SER A 161 1.09 24.35 1.00
CA SER A 161 0.85 25.79 1.15
C SER A 161 1.57 26.29 2.39
N ILE A 162 2.25 27.43 2.25
CA ILE A 162 2.98 28.07 3.34
C ILE A 162 2.67 29.56 3.32
N ARG A 163 2.38 30.11 4.51
CA ARG A 163 2.10 31.55 4.64
C ARG A 163 3.38 32.38 4.46
N TYR A 164 4.53 31.83 4.85
CA TYR A 164 5.83 32.48 4.72
C TYR A 164 6.92 31.41 4.51
N ILE A 165 7.74 31.56 3.47
CA ILE A 165 8.96 30.77 3.29
C ILE A 165 10.11 31.56 3.90
N ASN A 166 10.81 30.97 4.87
CA ASN A 166 12.13 31.44 5.23
C ASN A 166 13.13 30.75 4.30
N THR A 167 13.51 31.40 3.20
CA THR A 167 14.47 30.86 2.23
C THR A 167 15.93 30.97 2.70
N GLY A 168 16.17 31.41 3.94
CA GLY A 168 17.51 31.76 4.45
C GLY A 168 18.05 33.10 3.93
N TYR A 169 17.47 33.65 2.85
CA TYR A 169 17.91 34.90 2.21
C TYR A 169 16.87 36.03 2.22
N GLY A 170 15.68 35.78 2.75
CA GLY A 170 14.59 36.75 2.84
C GLY A 170 13.24 36.08 2.69
N ARG A 171 12.18 36.76 3.17
CA ARG A 171 10.81 36.34 2.90
C ARG A 171 10.47 36.78 1.49
N ASP A 172 10.29 35.84 0.55
CA ASP A 172 9.73 36.15 -0.76
C ASP A 172 8.21 35.97 -0.70
N PRO A 173 7.41 37.06 -0.66
CA PRO A 173 5.96 36.97 -0.59
C PRO A 173 5.32 36.46 -1.89
N SER A 174 6.09 36.35 -2.98
CA SER A 174 5.60 35.87 -4.28
C SER A 174 5.44 34.35 -4.33
N ILE A 175 6.18 33.60 -3.52
CA ILE A 175 6.09 32.13 -3.47
C ILE A 175 5.00 31.70 -2.50
N LYS A 176 3.97 30.99 -3.01
CA LYS A 176 2.78 30.60 -2.25
C LYS A 176 2.85 29.20 -1.63
N GLY A 177 3.85 28.40 -1.99
CA GLY A 177 3.99 27.02 -1.52
C GLY A 177 5.26 26.35 -2.00
N VAL A 178 5.44 25.11 -1.55
CA VAL A 178 6.58 24.26 -1.93
C VAL A 178 6.08 22.87 -2.36
N TYR A 179 6.64 22.35 -3.44
CA TYR A 179 6.57 20.94 -3.79
C TYR A 179 7.55 20.16 -2.91
N GLU A 180 7.04 19.55 -1.85
CA GLU A 180 7.84 18.72 -0.96
C GLU A 180 7.97 17.31 -1.57
N PRO A 181 9.20 16.87 -1.92
CA PRO A 181 9.40 15.52 -2.42
C PRO A 181 9.06 14.51 -1.33
N LEU A 182 8.43 13.42 -1.74
CA LEU A 182 8.06 12.30 -0.91
C LEU A 182 8.64 11.02 -1.50
N THR A 183 8.98 10.10 -0.62
CA THR A 183 9.36 8.75 -0.99
C THR A 183 8.49 7.78 -0.20
N ASN A 184 7.66 7.04 -0.91
CA ASN A 184 6.83 5.99 -0.32
C ASN A 184 7.54 4.65 -0.54
N TYR A 185 7.62 3.85 0.51
CA TYR A 185 8.17 2.51 0.44
C TYR A 185 7.05 1.49 0.55
N TYR A 186 7.22 0.35 -0.13
CA TYR A 186 6.27 -0.74 -0.08
C TYR A 186 7.01 -2.07 0.07
N ILE A 187 6.43 -2.99 0.83
CA ILE A 187 6.88 -4.38 0.87
C ILE A 187 5.91 -5.21 0.02
N GLN A 188 6.45 -6.06 -0.84
CA GLN A 188 5.67 -7.00 -1.65
C GLN A 188 6.12 -8.43 -1.37
N LYS A 189 5.25 -9.25 -0.79
CA LYS A 189 5.50 -10.68 -0.52
C LYS A 189 5.09 -11.51 -1.74
N GLY A 190 6.06 -12.12 -2.43
CA GLY A 190 5.82 -12.89 -3.64
C GLY A 190 5.02 -12.09 -4.68
N TYR A 191 3.86 -12.63 -5.07
CA TYR A 191 2.97 -12.01 -6.05
C TYR A 191 1.77 -11.27 -5.43
N ALA A 192 1.72 -11.13 -4.10
CA ALA A 192 0.69 -10.34 -3.44
C ALA A 192 0.80 -8.85 -3.81
N GLN A 193 -0.27 -8.10 -3.58
CA GLN A 193 -0.23 -6.65 -3.75
C GLN A 193 0.79 -6.01 -2.79
N PRO A 194 1.55 -4.99 -3.21
CA PRO A 194 2.43 -4.26 -2.32
C PRO A 194 1.69 -3.60 -1.15
N GLU A 195 2.33 -3.51 0.00
CA GLU A 195 1.81 -2.85 1.20
C GLU A 195 2.69 -1.65 1.55
N ILE A 196 2.06 -0.48 1.72
CA ILE A 196 2.80 0.73 2.08
C ILE A 196 3.41 0.58 3.48
N ILE A 197 4.67 1.01 3.59
CA ILE A 197 5.37 1.07 4.86
C ILE A 197 5.97 2.45 5.08
N ASN A 198 6.05 2.82 6.35
CA ASN A 198 7.04 3.78 6.81
C ASN A 198 8.30 3.00 7.19
N LEU A 199 9.48 3.62 7.05
CA LEU A 199 10.75 3.03 7.52
C LEU A 199 10.86 3.06 9.05
N ARG A 200 9.88 2.47 9.72
CA ARG A 200 9.76 2.35 11.17
C ARG A 200 9.49 0.91 11.57
N LYS A 201 10.02 0.50 12.73
CA LYS A 201 9.89 -0.85 13.29
C LYS A 201 8.45 -1.33 13.27
N THR A 202 7.54 -0.54 13.84
CA THR A 202 6.11 -0.85 13.94
C THR A 202 5.45 -1.12 12.58
N SER A 203 5.73 -0.27 11.58
CA SER A 203 5.15 -0.39 10.23
C SER A 203 5.69 -1.59 9.44
N ILE A 204 6.94 -1.98 9.69
CA ILE A 204 7.53 -3.14 9.01
C ILE A 204 7.02 -4.43 9.65
N LEU A 205 7.00 -4.50 10.98
CA LEU A 205 6.49 -5.65 11.72
C LEU A 205 5.00 -5.90 11.44
N SER A 206 4.21 -4.87 11.14
CA SER A 206 2.80 -5.07 10.77
C SER A 206 2.63 -5.73 9.40
N VAL A 207 3.52 -5.46 8.44
CA VAL A 207 3.45 -6.10 7.10
C VAL A 207 4.06 -7.51 7.12
N LEU A 208 5.11 -7.70 7.93
CA LEU A 208 5.79 -8.98 8.15
C LEU A 208 5.25 -9.70 9.40
N TYR A 209 3.93 -9.62 9.61
CA TYR A 209 3.26 -10.06 10.85
C TYR A 209 3.50 -11.54 11.18
N ASP A 210 3.67 -12.38 10.17
CA ASP A 210 3.85 -13.82 10.26
C ASP A 210 5.21 -14.22 10.87
N LYS A 211 6.17 -13.29 10.90
CA LYS A 211 7.48 -13.45 11.56
C LYS A 211 7.81 -12.29 12.50
N ALA A 212 6.80 -11.52 12.93
CA ALA A 212 7.02 -10.27 13.65
C ALA A 212 7.82 -10.45 14.95
N GLU A 213 7.61 -11.54 15.70
CA GLU A 213 8.33 -11.80 16.94
C GLU A 213 9.83 -12.09 16.71
N GLN A 214 10.15 -12.92 15.71
CA GLN A 214 11.53 -13.22 15.33
C GLN A 214 12.25 -11.96 14.84
N LEU A 215 11.55 -11.11 14.07
CA LEU A 215 12.10 -9.86 13.55
C LEU A 215 12.23 -8.78 14.64
N ARG A 216 11.31 -8.72 15.61
CA ARG A 216 11.30 -7.71 16.68
C ARG A 216 12.62 -7.67 17.47
N ASN A 217 13.22 -8.84 17.67
CA ASN A 217 14.47 -9.01 18.41
C ASN A 217 15.72 -8.54 17.64
N ARG A 218 15.63 -8.45 16.30
CA ARG A 218 16.72 -7.92 15.46
C ARG A 218 16.67 -6.42 15.26
N ILE A 219 15.51 -5.79 15.44
CA ILE A 219 15.34 -4.36 15.20
C ILE A 219 15.57 -3.59 16.51
N SER A 220 16.75 -2.98 16.65
CA SER A 220 17.12 -2.19 17.82
C SER A 220 16.62 -0.74 17.78
N LYS A 221 16.34 -0.19 16.59
CA LYS A 221 15.95 1.21 16.38
C LYS A 221 14.49 1.32 15.94
N GLU A 222 13.83 2.41 16.33
CA GLU A 222 12.45 2.67 15.87
C GLU A 222 12.40 3.10 14.40
N LYS A 223 13.39 3.88 13.92
CA LYS A 223 13.52 4.30 12.52
C LYS A 223 14.67 3.53 11.87
N LEU A 224 14.42 2.97 10.69
CA LEU A 224 15.40 2.19 9.94
C LEU A 224 15.87 2.93 8.68
N SER A 225 17.09 2.65 8.24
CA SER A 225 17.57 2.99 6.90
C SER A 225 17.03 2.00 5.86
N VAL A 226 17.13 2.36 4.57
CA VAL A 226 16.76 1.45 3.47
C VAL A 226 17.57 0.15 3.55
N ASP A 227 18.89 0.23 3.75
CA ASP A 227 19.76 -0.94 3.84
C ASP A 227 19.43 -1.84 5.05
N GLU A 228 19.08 -1.26 6.19
CA GLU A 228 18.62 -2.02 7.36
C GLU A 228 17.31 -2.78 7.05
N VAL A 229 16.39 -2.18 6.29
CA VAL A 229 15.17 -2.88 5.82
C VAL A 229 15.52 -4.00 4.84
N ILE A 230 16.43 -3.78 3.89
CA ILE A 230 16.87 -4.80 2.94
C ILE A 230 17.46 -6.01 3.67
N GLY A 231 18.34 -5.77 4.64
CA GLY A 231 18.91 -6.85 5.47
C GLY A 231 17.86 -7.59 6.28
N LEU A 232 16.83 -6.89 6.76
CA LEU A 232 15.70 -7.51 7.47
C LEU A 232 14.84 -8.37 6.54
N LEU A 233 14.55 -7.92 5.32
CA LEU A 233 13.79 -8.70 4.32
C LEU A 233 14.54 -9.97 3.91
N THR A 234 15.85 -9.87 3.72
CA THR A 234 16.70 -11.04 3.43
C THR A 234 16.61 -12.08 4.55
N TYR A 235 16.61 -11.62 5.82
CA TYR A 235 16.42 -12.51 6.96
C TYR A 235 15.01 -13.09 7.04
N TYR A 236 13.98 -12.27 6.80
CA TYR A 236 12.60 -12.72 6.71
C TYR A 236 12.44 -13.85 5.69
N ASP A 237 12.99 -13.68 4.49
CA ASP A 237 12.93 -14.70 3.44
C ASP A 237 13.62 -16.01 3.85
N SER A 238 14.69 -15.94 4.65
CA SER A 238 15.33 -17.15 5.21
C SER A 238 14.45 -17.86 6.25
N LEU A 239 13.68 -17.12 7.05
CA LEU A 239 12.73 -17.69 8.00
C LEU A 239 11.53 -18.33 7.29
N VAL A 240 11.03 -17.69 6.23
CA VAL A 240 9.93 -18.23 5.42
C VAL A 240 10.38 -19.49 4.70
N THR A 241 11.60 -19.51 4.15
CA THR A 241 12.18 -20.72 3.50
C THR A 241 12.27 -21.90 4.47
N ALA A 242 12.63 -21.66 5.73
CA ALA A 242 12.71 -22.71 6.74
C ALA A 242 11.34 -23.33 7.11
N ASP A 243 10.23 -22.61 6.91
CA ASP A 243 8.88 -23.10 7.21
C ASP A 243 8.30 -24.04 6.12
N PHE A 244 8.91 -24.12 4.94
CA PHE A 244 8.36 -24.88 3.80
C PHE A 244 8.25 -26.39 4.05
N THR A 245 8.94 -26.95 5.05
CA THR A 245 8.94 -28.39 5.29
C THR A 245 7.64 -28.91 5.91
N ASP A 246 6.90 -28.06 6.62
CA ASP A 246 5.81 -28.52 7.50
C ASP A 246 4.44 -27.89 7.15
N LYS A 247 4.40 -26.92 6.23
CA LYS A 247 3.18 -26.16 5.92
C LYS A 247 2.55 -26.54 4.59
N SER A 248 1.22 -26.46 4.55
CA SER A 248 0.47 -26.53 3.29
C SER A 248 0.87 -25.39 2.36
N ALA A 249 0.98 -25.66 1.06
CA ALA A 249 1.28 -24.66 0.04
C ALA A 249 0.32 -23.45 0.11
N LEU A 250 -0.96 -23.67 0.44
CA LEU A 250 -1.93 -22.58 0.61
C LEU A 250 -1.63 -21.67 1.81
N MET A 251 -1.04 -22.20 2.89
CA MET A 251 -0.62 -21.39 4.05
C MET A 251 0.68 -20.62 3.80
N LEU A 252 1.40 -20.95 2.73
CA LEU A 252 2.57 -20.22 2.26
C LEU A 252 2.21 -19.18 1.19
N ASP A 253 0.95 -19.20 0.73
CA ASP A 253 0.47 -18.30 -0.28
C ASP A 253 0.36 -16.86 0.27
N PRO A 254 1.07 -15.88 -0.32
CA PRO A 254 1.11 -14.53 0.21
C PRO A 254 -0.20 -13.77 -0.01
N VAL A 255 -1.01 -14.14 -1.00
CA VAL A 255 -2.33 -13.52 -1.23
C VAL A 255 -3.32 -14.01 -0.17
N PHE A 256 -3.38 -15.32 0.05
CA PHE A 256 -4.24 -15.95 1.04
C PHE A 256 -3.93 -15.46 2.45
N THR A 257 -2.68 -15.60 2.89
CA THR A 257 -2.27 -15.24 4.25
C THR A 257 -2.48 -13.75 4.54
N LYS A 258 -2.09 -12.87 3.60
CA LYS A 258 -2.33 -11.42 3.72
C LYS A 258 -3.82 -11.10 3.85
N ALA A 259 -4.66 -11.75 3.05
CA ALA A 259 -6.09 -11.52 3.11
C ALA A 259 -6.70 -12.02 4.43
N LEU A 260 -6.21 -13.13 4.99
CA LEU A 260 -6.59 -13.55 6.35
C LEU A 260 -6.20 -12.49 7.39
N HIS A 261 -4.97 -11.98 7.35
CA HIS A 261 -4.50 -10.96 8.29
C HIS A 261 -5.34 -9.68 8.25
N HIS A 262 -5.70 -9.20 7.06
CA HIS A 262 -6.47 -7.96 6.93
C HIS A 262 -7.96 -8.13 7.24
N ASN A 263 -8.53 -9.29 6.94
CA ASN A 263 -9.98 -9.48 7.02
C ASN A 263 -10.45 -10.21 8.30
N LEU A 264 -9.58 -10.98 8.97
CA LEU A 264 -9.91 -11.63 10.23
C LEU A 264 -9.56 -10.71 11.40
N THR A 265 -10.55 -9.93 11.83
CA THR A 265 -10.44 -9.08 13.00
C THR A 265 -11.14 -9.70 14.20
N TYR A 266 -10.58 -9.50 15.39
CA TYR A 266 -11.21 -9.95 16.63
C TYR A 266 -12.52 -9.14 16.86
N PRO A 267 -13.68 -9.78 17.04
CA PRO A 267 -14.92 -9.05 17.27
C PRO A 267 -14.87 -8.26 18.59
N ALA A 268 -15.11 -6.94 18.51
CA ALA A 268 -15.06 -6.05 19.67
C ALA A 268 -15.99 -6.47 20.81
N SER A 269 -17.17 -7.02 20.51
CA SER A 269 -18.11 -7.54 21.52
C SER A 269 -17.52 -8.71 22.30
N ALA A 270 -16.82 -9.63 21.63
CA ALA A 270 -16.15 -10.76 22.26
C ALA A 270 -14.94 -10.29 23.07
N GLN A 271 -14.13 -9.40 22.50
CA GLN A 271 -12.98 -8.81 23.19
C GLN A 271 -13.39 -8.09 24.48
N ASN A 272 -14.50 -7.35 24.45
CA ASN A 272 -15.01 -6.63 25.62
C ASN A 272 -15.51 -7.53 26.74
N GLN A 273 -15.84 -8.78 26.43
CA GLN A 273 -16.37 -9.76 27.38
C GLN A 273 -15.35 -10.87 27.70
N ALA A 274 -14.07 -10.70 27.32
CA ALA A 274 -13.03 -11.71 27.45
C ALA A 274 -13.41 -13.08 26.84
N ILE A 275 -14.18 -13.04 25.73
CA ILE A 275 -14.65 -14.24 25.04
C ILE A 275 -13.66 -14.63 23.97
N TYR A 276 -13.23 -15.89 23.99
CA TYR A 276 -12.35 -16.51 23.00
C TYR A 276 -12.98 -17.79 22.46
N GLY A 277 -12.47 -18.32 21.34
CA GLY A 277 -13.09 -19.48 20.72
C GLY A 277 -12.46 -19.90 19.40
N ARG A 278 -12.93 -21.03 18.87
CA ARG A 278 -12.42 -21.62 17.64
C ARG A 278 -13.51 -21.77 16.59
N VAL A 279 -13.17 -21.48 15.35
CA VAL A 279 -14.03 -21.69 14.18
C VAL A 279 -13.34 -22.65 13.23
N TYR A 280 -14.08 -23.60 12.68
CA TYR A 280 -13.63 -24.42 11.57
C TYR A 280 -14.42 -24.03 10.34
N ALA A 281 -13.75 -23.54 9.30
CA ALA A 281 -14.38 -23.17 8.04
C ALA A 281 -13.91 -24.12 6.92
N ALA A 282 -14.85 -24.76 6.26
CA ALA A 282 -14.62 -25.52 5.04
C ALA A 282 -14.83 -24.63 3.81
N PHE A 283 -14.00 -24.79 2.79
CA PHE A 283 -14.14 -24.09 1.52
C PHE A 283 -13.44 -24.86 0.40
N ASP A 284 -13.75 -24.48 -0.84
CA ASP A 284 -13.12 -25.03 -2.03
C ASP A 284 -12.42 -23.90 -2.80
N ILE A 285 -11.25 -24.18 -3.39
CA ILE A 285 -10.59 -23.31 -4.36
C ILE A 285 -10.83 -23.94 -5.73
N ASN A 286 -11.36 -23.18 -6.69
CA ASN A 286 -11.61 -23.71 -8.04
C ASN A 286 -10.41 -23.53 -8.99
N GLU A 287 -10.56 -23.96 -10.24
CA GLU A 287 -9.53 -23.86 -11.29
C GLU A 287 -9.13 -22.43 -11.67
N GLN A 288 -9.86 -21.40 -11.20
CA GLN A 288 -9.50 -19.99 -11.38
C GLN A 288 -8.89 -19.38 -10.11
N GLY A 289 -8.62 -20.19 -9.09
CA GLY A 289 -8.09 -19.71 -7.80
C GLY A 289 -9.13 -19.02 -6.92
N LEU A 290 -10.43 -19.11 -7.25
CA LEU A 290 -11.50 -18.45 -6.48
C LEU A 290 -11.95 -19.33 -5.31
N ILE A 291 -12.04 -18.74 -4.12
CA ILE A 291 -12.61 -19.41 -2.94
C ILE A 291 -14.14 -19.43 -3.03
N ARG A 292 -14.72 -20.64 -2.93
CA ARG A 292 -16.15 -20.92 -3.04
C ARG A 292 -16.63 -21.84 -1.91
N ASN A 293 -17.94 -22.01 -1.80
CA ASN A 293 -18.60 -22.96 -0.90
C ASN A 293 -18.22 -22.82 0.59
N VAL A 294 -17.91 -21.61 1.04
CA VAL A 294 -17.50 -21.34 2.42
C VAL A 294 -18.61 -21.71 3.41
N THR A 295 -18.35 -22.73 4.22
CA THR A 295 -19.28 -23.33 5.19
C THR A 295 -18.62 -23.44 6.56
N ILE A 296 -19.34 -23.10 7.61
CA ILE A 296 -18.84 -23.22 8.99
C ILE A 296 -19.17 -24.61 9.52
N LEU A 297 -18.15 -25.34 9.97
CA LEU A 297 -18.27 -26.68 10.52
C LEU A 297 -18.37 -26.68 12.05
N SER A 298 -17.76 -25.71 12.72
CA SER A 298 -17.85 -25.56 14.17
C SER A 298 -19.31 -25.30 14.60
N PRO A 299 -19.71 -25.74 15.80
CA PRO A 299 -20.94 -25.29 16.42
C PRO A 299 -21.04 -23.76 16.49
N GLU A 300 -22.25 -23.23 16.61
CA GLU A 300 -22.45 -21.79 16.73
C GLU A 300 -21.83 -21.24 18.02
N ASN A 301 -21.09 -20.13 17.91
CA ASN A 301 -20.33 -19.55 19.03
C ASN A 301 -21.19 -18.60 19.86
N ALA A 302 -22.37 -19.06 20.32
CA ALA A 302 -23.26 -18.34 21.23
C ALA A 302 -23.54 -16.86 20.85
N GLY A 303 -23.66 -16.54 19.56
CA GLY A 303 -23.95 -15.17 19.10
C GLY A 303 -22.76 -14.19 19.07
N TYR A 304 -21.53 -14.63 19.34
CA TYR A 304 -20.33 -13.78 19.30
C TYR A 304 -19.76 -13.53 17.89
N ARG A 305 -20.38 -14.12 16.86
CA ARG A 305 -20.16 -13.83 15.42
C ARG A 305 -18.76 -14.13 14.88
N PHE A 306 -17.95 -14.92 15.58
CA PHE A 306 -16.66 -15.39 15.07
C PHE A 306 -16.81 -16.10 13.71
N ASP A 307 -17.83 -16.94 13.60
CA ASP A 307 -18.22 -17.67 12.38
C ASP A 307 -18.49 -16.74 11.20
N LEU A 308 -19.22 -15.64 11.43
CA LEU A 308 -19.54 -14.66 10.40
C LEU A 308 -18.30 -13.90 9.93
N ILE A 309 -17.40 -13.54 10.83
CA ILE A 309 -16.14 -12.88 10.50
C ILE A 309 -15.28 -13.79 9.63
N VAL A 310 -15.11 -15.06 10.03
CA VAL A 310 -14.34 -16.04 9.26
C VAL A 310 -14.94 -16.25 7.88
N LYS A 311 -16.26 -16.45 7.79
CA LYS A 311 -16.95 -16.62 6.51
C LYS A 311 -16.75 -15.41 5.59
N LYS A 312 -16.96 -14.19 6.11
CA LYS A 312 -16.78 -12.95 5.34
C LYS A 312 -15.34 -12.73 4.91
N ALA A 313 -14.37 -13.08 5.75
CA ALA A 313 -12.96 -12.93 5.43
C ALA A 313 -12.58 -13.84 4.25
N LEU A 314 -12.92 -15.12 4.31
CA LEU A 314 -12.67 -16.09 3.23
C LEU A 314 -13.35 -15.68 1.91
N GLN A 315 -14.57 -15.15 1.97
CA GLN A 315 -15.31 -14.70 0.79
C GLN A 315 -14.73 -13.43 0.12
N LYS A 316 -13.90 -12.67 0.82
CA LYS A 316 -13.27 -11.44 0.31
C LYS A 316 -11.87 -11.66 -0.26
N ILE A 317 -11.31 -12.87 -0.11
CA ILE A 317 -9.98 -13.18 -0.62
C ILE A 317 -10.02 -13.10 -2.14
N SER A 318 -9.05 -12.37 -2.70
CA SER A 318 -8.85 -12.29 -4.16
C SER A 318 -8.42 -13.65 -4.72
N PRO A 319 -8.54 -13.91 -6.03
CA PRO A 319 -8.06 -15.16 -6.60
C PRO A 319 -6.62 -15.47 -6.17
N VAL A 320 -6.40 -16.67 -5.64
CA VAL A 320 -5.06 -17.19 -5.32
C VAL A 320 -4.50 -17.95 -6.54
N ASP A 321 -3.31 -18.52 -6.43
CA ASP A 321 -2.74 -19.38 -7.49
C ASP A 321 -3.71 -20.53 -7.84
N PRO A 322 -4.16 -20.65 -9.10
CA PRO A 322 -4.97 -21.78 -9.58
C PRO A 322 -4.38 -23.17 -9.29
N ALA A 323 -3.06 -23.29 -9.14
CA ALA A 323 -2.40 -24.54 -8.75
C ALA A 323 -2.81 -25.03 -7.34
N LEU A 324 -3.40 -24.16 -6.52
CA LEU A 324 -3.93 -24.46 -5.20
C LEU A 324 -5.40 -24.92 -5.23
N ASN A 325 -5.91 -25.37 -6.37
CA ASN A 325 -7.24 -25.97 -6.48
C ASN A 325 -7.39 -27.17 -5.54
N GLY A 326 -8.46 -27.19 -4.75
CA GLY A 326 -8.69 -28.24 -3.76
C GLY A 326 -9.79 -27.92 -2.76
N LYS A 327 -9.99 -28.84 -1.81
CA LYS A 327 -10.94 -28.70 -0.70
C LYS A 327 -10.21 -28.58 0.62
N TYR A 328 -10.51 -27.54 1.37
CA TYR A 328 -9.74 -27.14 2.54
C TYR A 328 -10.61 -26.98 3.77
N ILE A 329 -9.98 -27.11 4.93
CA ILE A 329 -10.51 -26.68 6.21
C ILE A 329 -9.49 -25.76 6.86
N LEU A 330 -9.92 -24.55 7.22
CA LEU A 330 -9.13 -23.60 8.00
C LEU A 330 -9.65 -23.58 9.44
N PRO A 331 -8.88 -24.11 10.42
CA PRO A 331 -9.08 -23.80 11.82
C PRO A 331 -8.65 -22.35 12.07
N VAL A 332 -9.52 -21.57 12.72
CA VAL A 332 -9.23 -20.21 13.16
C VAL A 332 -9.43 -20.15 14.67
N ALA A 333 -8.37 -19.87 15.41
CA ALA A 333 -8.44 -19.68 16.86
C ALA A 333 -8.34 -18.21 17.21
N PHE A 334 -9.41 -17.69 17.83
CA PHE A 334 -9.41 -16.39 18.46
C PHE A 334 -8.85 -16.58 19.88
N THR A 335 -7.67 -16.03 20.15
CA THR A 335 -6.99 -16.15 21.45
C THR A 335 -7.05 -14.84 22.20
N TYR A 336 -7.12 -14.89 23.53
CA TYR A 336 -7.27 -13.71 24.37
C TYR A 336 -6.14 -13.66 25.40
N THR A 337 -5.59 -12.48 25.65
CA THR A 337 -4.52 -12.25 26.63
C THR A 337 -4.84 -10.98 27.40
N ASN A 338 -4.87 -11.06 28.73
CA ASN A 338 -5.03 -9.88 29.60
C ASN A 338 -3.70 -9.57 30.29
N THR A 339 -3.06 -8.47 29.92
CA THR A 339 -1.75 -8.09 30.46
C THR A 339 -1.81 -7.57 31.89
N ASN A 340 -3.00 -7.36 32.46
CA ASN A 340 -3.17 -7.01 33.88
C ASN A 340 -3.29 -8.24 34.79
N GLU A 341 -3.42 -9.44 34.24
CA GLU A 341 -3.40 -10.71 34.95
C GLU A 341 -1.96 -11.28 34.95
N ASP A 342 -1.79 -12.60 34.87
CA ASP A 342 -0.50 -13.26 34.67
C ASP A 342 0.09 -13.08 33.27
N GLY A 343 -0.70 -12.53 32.34
CA GLY A 343 -0.32 -12.34 30.94
C GLY A 343 -0.35 -13.64 30.12
N GLU A 344 -0.92 -14.73 30.66
CA GLU A 344 -1.08 -15.96 29.91
C GLU A 344 -2.14 -15.80 28.80
N SER A 345 -1.92 -16.50 27.69
CA SER A 345 -2.83 -16.47 26.55
C SER A 345 -3.86 -17.59 26.69
N TYR A 346 -5.13 -17.22 26.75
CA TYR A 346 -6.26 -18.14 26.69
C TYR A 346 -6.41 -18.67 25.26
N ILE A 347 -6.10 -19.95 25.09
CA ILE A 347 -6.15 -20.67 23.81
C ILE A 347 -7.35 -21.62 23.84
N PRO A 348 -8.24 -21.61 22.81
CA PRO A 348 -9.37 -22.52 22.77
C PRO A 348 -8.91 -23.99 22.83
N VAL A 349 -9.54 -24.84 23.62
CA VAL A 349 -9.19 -26.26 23.71
C VAL A 349 -10.15 -27.16 22.92
N ASN A 350 -11.37 -26.70 22.62
CA ASN A 350 -12.36 -27.53 21.92
C ASN A 350 -11.97 -27.76 20.46
N ARG A 351 -12.01 -29.03 20.02
CA ARG A 351 -11.67 -29.45 18.65
C ARG A 351 -12.87 -30.12 17.98
N LEU A 352 -12.94 -30.01 16.66
CA LEU A 352 -13.93 -30.73 15.87
C LEU A 352 -13.54 -32.21 15.77
N SER A 353 -14.51 -33.12 15.73
CA SER A 353 -14.22 -34.55 15.53
C SER A 353 -13.66 -34.81 14.13
N GLY A 354 -12.79 -35.81 14.02
CA GLY A 354 -12.11 -36.17 12.77
C GLY A 354 -13.06 -36.48 11.60
N ASP A 355 -14.22 -37.07 11.88
CA ASP A 355 -15.23 -37.40 10.85
C ASP A 355 -15.72 -36.15 10.12
N ARG A 356 -15.87 -35.02 10.83
CA ARG A 356 -16.30 -33.75 10.23
C ARG A 356 -15.18 -33.06 9.44
N LEU A 357 -13.94 -33.50 9.61
CA LEU A 357 -12.77 -33.03 8.88
C LEU A 357 -12.45 -33.87 7.64
N SER A 358 -13.09 -35.04 7.49
CA SER A 358 -12.80 -36.00 6.43
C SER A 358 -12.99 -35.44 5.00
N GLY A 359 -12.17 -35.94 4.08
CA GLY A 359 -12.24 -35.61 2.65
C GLY A 359 -11.76 -34.20 2.27
N ARG A 360 -11.04 -33.52 3.16
CA ARG A 360 -10.46 -32.19 2.93
C ARG A 360 -9.07 -32.10 3.52
N GLN A 361 -8.24 -31.22 2.97
CA GLN A 361 -6.95 -30.88 3.55
C GLN A 361 -7.16 -29.91 4.72
N VAL A 362 -6.80 -30.33 5.94
CA VAL A 362 -6.82 -29.46 7.12
C VAL A 362 -5.57 -28.60 7.10
N LEU A 363 -5.76 -27.28 7.12
CA LEU A 363 -4.68 -26.30 7.15
C LEU A 363 -4.17 -26.09 8.59
N GLU A 364 -3.00 -25.48 8.69
CA GLU A 364 -2.49 -24.98 9.97
C GLU A 364 -3.49 -23.99 10.58
N GLU A 365 -3.61 -24.03 11.91
CA GLU A 365 -4.51 -23.17 12.66
C GLU A 365 -4.06 -21.70 12.56
N TYR A 366 -4.95 -20.85 12.05
CA TYR A 366 -4.71 -19.41 11.98
C TYR A 366 -5.09 -18.73 13.29
N ILE A 367 -4.13 -18.08 13.94
CA ILE A 367 -4.32 -17.42 15.24
C ILE A 367 -4.72 -15.95 15.04
N VAL A 368 -5.82 -15.54 15.69
CA VAL A 368 -6.29 -14.15 15.78
C VAL A 368 -6.19 -13.70 17.23
N PRO A 369 -5.08 -13.07 17.64
CA PRO A 369 -4.88 -12.69 19.03
C PRO A 369 -5.61 -11.38 19.39
N ALA A 370 -6.14 -11.31 20.61
CA ALA A 370 -6.56 -10.08 21.26
C ALA A 370 -5.76 -9.90 22.56
N VAL A 371 -4.98 -8.82 22.63
CA VAL A 371 -4.26 -8.41 23.83
C VAL A 371 -4.93 -7.18 24.41
N VAL A 372 -5.31 -7.24 25.69
CA VAL A 372 -5.95 -6.12 26.41
C VAL A 372 -5.30 -5.91 27.78
N ALA A 373 -5.46 -4.72 28.33
CA ALA A 373 -5.08 -4.38 29.70
C ALA A 373 -6.33 -3.91 30.46
N ARG A 374 -7.09 -4.84 31.05
CA ARG A 374 -8.36 -4.52 31.72
C ARG A 374 -8.47 -5.17 33.11
N PRO A 375 -9.16 -4.54 34.07
CA PRO A 375 -9.42 -5.15 35.37
C PRO A 375 -10.25 -6.44 35.23
N SER A 376 -9.85 -7.47 35.98
CA SER A 376 -10.44 -8.80 36.18
C SER A 376 -11.76 -9.10 35.46
N VAL A 377 -11.70 -9.43 34.16
CA VAL A 377 -12.81 -10.06 33.43
C VAL A 377 -12.42 -11.52 33.20
N THR A 378 -13.15 -12.45 33.82
CA THR A 378 -12.90 -13.90 33.64
C THR A 378 -13.06 -14.29 32.18
N ALA A 379 -11.97 -14.73 31.55
CA ALA A 379 -12.01 -15.18 30.18
C ALA A 379 -12.80 -16.48 30.04
N ARG A 380 -13.59 -16.61 28.98
CA ARG A 380 -14.44 -17.78 28.73
C ARG A 380 -14.36 -18.24 27.28
N GLU A 381 -14.07 -19.53 27.09
CA GLU A 381 -14.15 -20.17 25.77
C GLU A 381 -15.60 -20.41 25.39
N VAL A 382 -16.00 -20.03 24.18
CA VAL A 382 -17.29 -20.42 23.59
C VAL A 382 -17.13 -21.57 22.59
N TRP A 383 -18.01 -22.56 22.70
CA TRP A 383 -18.13 -23.67 21.76
C TRP A 383 -19.55 -24.27 21.82
N GLY A 384 -20.37 -23.97 20.83
CA GLY A 384 -21.77 -24.41 20.78
C GLY A 384 -22.73 -23.53 21.59
N TYR A 385 -23.99 -23.96 21.62
CA TYR A 385 -25.02 -23.30 22.41
C TYR A 385 -24.81 -23.59 23.89
N TYR A 386 -24.55 -22.56 24.69
CA TYR A 386 -24.86 -22.63 26.11
C TYR A 386 -26.38 -22.84 26.23
N LYS A 387 -26.78 -23.97 26.80
CA LYS A 387 -28.12 -24.11 27.36
C LYS A 387 -28.18 -23.42 28.71
#